data_AF-A0A0V0Z6P7-F1
#
_entry.id   AF-A0A0V0Z6P7-F1
#
_cell.length_a   1.000
_cell.length_b   1.000
_cell.length_c   1.000
_cell.angle_alpha   90.00
_cell.angle_beta   90.00
_cell.angle_gamma   90.00
#
_symmetry.space_group_name_H-M   'P 1'
#
loop_
_entity.id
_entity.type
_entity.pdbx_description
1 polymer ?
#
loop_
_entity_poly.entity_id
_entity_poly.type
_entity_poly.pdbx_seq_one_letter_code
_entity_poly.pdbx_strand_id
1 'polypeptide(L)'
;QNYFATVAGTWDDGAQPLSNANQHSFAKTVKDVVRNQNNIKFLAYNNAPPSVPSMKTKSNSKGVMILSTAANSAAWIVHTVPGFPTARTPYSWPVDEKARGHLLICLTISKSQINVITASLLLVQPMVHYNDIPETETAGMPYFKKLAEGKVPTLPPFTSRRSIRTENAGGPVAVHIYSKSESSKYEIYKKVIVKVMKKTIKVW
;
A
#
# COMPACT_ATOMS: atom_id res chain seq x y z
N GLN A 1 -4.38 16.02 13.39
CA GLN A 1 -3.95 14.87 12.54
C GLN A 1 -4.75 15.01 11.28
N ASN A 2 -4.16 15.29 10.13
CA ASN A 2 -4.97 15.82 9.02
C ASN A 2 -5.36 14.69 8.06
N TYR A 3 -6.60 14.68 7.56
CA TYR A 3 -7.06 13.77 6.52
C TYR A 3 -7.64 14.53 5.32
N PHE A 4 -7.57 13.91 4.15
CA PHE A 4 -8.18 14.39 2.93
C PHE A 4 -9.12 13.31 2.40
N ALA A 5 -10.41 13.62 2.30
CA ALA A 5 -11.39 12.78 1.64
C ALA A 5 -11.77 13.44 0.31
N THR A 6 -11.91 12.66 -0.76
CA THR A 6 -12.28 13.16 -2.09
C THR A 6 -13.63 13.90 -2.12
N VAL A 7 -14.48 13.68 -1.13
CA VAL A 7 -15.77 14.37 -0.95
C VAL A 7 -15.63 15.73 -0.25
N ALA A 8 -14.56 15.95 0.53
CA ALA A 8 -14.40 17.12 1.37
C ALA A 8 -13.73 18.32 0.65
N GLY A 9 -13.02 18.07 -0.45
CA GLY A 9 -12.36 19.13 -1.25
C GLY A 9 -11.20 19.87 -0.56
N THR A 10 -11.03 19.73 0.76
CA THR A 10 -9.99 20.36 1.58
C THR A 10 -9.40 19.37 2.60
N TRP A 11 -8.23 19.73 3.14
CA TRP A 11 -7.67 19.04 4.31
C TRP A 11 -8.43 19.45 5.56
N ASP A 12 -8.75 18.49 6.41
CA ASP A 12 -9.39 18.72 7.70
C ASP A 12 -8.72 17.91 8.81
N ASP A 13 -8.89 18.33 10.05
CA ASP A 13 -8.46 17.57 11.21
C ASP A 13 -9.30 16.31 11.39
N GLY A 14 -8.63 15.19 11.62
CA GLY A 14 -9.24 13.90 11.92
C GLY A 14 -10.11 13.99 13.16
N ALA A 15 -11.31 13.42 13.07
CA ALA A 15 -12.29 13.42 14.15
C ALA A 15 -11.76 12.80 15.46
N GLN A 16 -10.79 11.89 15.39
CA GLN A 16 -10.12 11.26 16.53
C GLN A 16 -8.64 10.95 16.21
N PRO A 17 -7.78 10.81 17.23
CA PRO A 17 -6.41 10.34 17.05
C PRO A 17 -6.35 8.93 16.42
N LEU A 18 -5.37 8.68 15.54
CA LEU A 18 -5.07 7.37 14.94
C LEU A 18 -4.81 6.27 15.98
N SER A 19 -4.51 6.59 17.24
CA SER A 19 -4.43 5.60 18.31
C SER A 19 -5.79 5.09 18.79
N ASN A 20 -6.88 5.77 18.47
CA ASN A 20 -8.25 5.36 18.79
C ASN A 20 -8.70 4.31 17.76
N ALA A 21 -9.22 3.17 18.21
CA ALA A 21 -9.72 2.14 17.28
C ALA A 21 -11.02 2.52 16.56
N ASN A 22 -11.68 3.61 16.95
CA ASN A 22 -12.97 4.03 16.43
C ASN A 22 -12.93 5.46 15.87
N GLN A 23 -13.91 5.76 15.02
CA GLN A 23 -14.25 7.12 14.56
C GLN A 23 -13.16 7.83 13.73
N HIS A 24 -12.20 7.09 13.17
CA HIS A 24 -11.37 7.60 12.08
C HIS A 24 -11.37 6.65 10.88
N SER A 25 -11.17 7.22 9.69
CA SER A 25 -11.29 6.52 8.41
C SER A 25 -10.39 5.30 8.32
N PHE A 26 -9.17 5.41 8.82
CA PHE A 26 -8.17 4.37 8.68
C PHE A 26 -8.45 3.11 9.51
N ALA A 27 -8.88 3.25 10.78
CA ALA A 27 -9.30 2.12 11.61
C ALA A 27 -10.51 1.41 10.98
N LYS A 28 -11.41 2.18 10.34
CA LYS A 28 -12.54 1.61 9.58
C LYS A 28 -12.06 0.81 8.36
N THR A 29 -11.12 1.35 7.57
CA THR A 29 -10.59 0.67 6.38
C THR A 29 -9.86 -0.64 6.74
N VAL A 30 -9.04 -0.64 7.79
CA VAL A 30 -8.30 -1.84 8.21
C VAL A 30 -9.10 -2.72 9.18
N LYS A 31 -10.34 -2.35 9.51
CA LYS A 31 -11.19 -3.09 10.46
C LYS A 31 -11.32 -4.56 10.08
N ASP A 32 -11.38 -4.85 8.78
CA ASP A 32 -11.61 -6.19 8.25
C ASP A 32 -10.30 -6.94 7.95
N VAL A 33 -9.16 -6.24 8.00
CA VAL A 33 -7.81 -6.83 8.09
C VAL A 33 -7.56 -7.32 9.52
N VAL A 34 -8.08 -6.56 10.48
CA VAL A 34 -8.01 -6.77 11.93
C VAL A 34 -9.00 -7.84 12.42
N ARG A 35 -10.23 -7.86 11.89
CA ARG A 35 -11.28 -8.82 12.23
C ARG A 35 -11.27 -10.01 11.26
N ASN A 36 -11.52 -11.22 11.76
CA ASN A 36 -11.62 -12.41 10.91
C ASN A 36 -12.96 -12.44 10.15
N GLN A 37 -13.10 -11.62 9.11
CA GLN A 37 -14.23 -11.71 8.17
C GLN A 37 -13.93 -12.71 7.06
N ASN A 38 -14.83 -13.67 6.87
CA ASN A 38 -14.62 -14.80 5.95
C ASN A 38 -14.36 -14.38 4.51
N ASN A 39 -15.02 -13.31 4.07
CA ASN A 39 -14.99 -12.81 2.70
C ASN A 39 -13.96 -11.69 2.47
N ILE A 40 -13.13 -11.34 3.46
CA ILE A 40 -12.08 -10.33 3.30
C ILE A 40 -10.72 -10.99 3.42
N LYS A 41 -9.90 -10.82 2.38
CA LYS A 41 -8.55 -11.37 2.26
C LYS A 41 -7.57 -10.24 1.98
N PHE A 42 -6.34 -10.40 2.44
CA PHE A 42 -5.35 -9.36 2.30
C PHE A 42 -3.91 -9.87 2.23
N LEU A 43 -3.07 -9.02 1.64
CA LEU A 43 -1.62 -9.12 1.67
C LEU A 43 -1.09 -7.87 2.38
N ALA A 44 -0.27 -8.06 3.42
CA ALA A 44 0.38 -6.99 4.14
C ALA A 44 1.89 -7.04 3.94
N TYR A 45 2.49 -5.89 3.66
CA TYR A 45 3.92 -5.76 3.44
C TYR A 45 4.48 -4.58 4.24
N ASN A 46 5.63 -4.78 4.87
CA ASN A 46 6.27 -3.78 5.70
C ASN A 46 7.74 -4.15 5.89
N ASN A 47 8.64 -3.19 5.74
CA ASN A 47 10.07 -3.42 5.94
C ASN A 47 10.50 -3.47 7.42
N ALA A 48 9.60 -3.10 8.33
CA ALA A 48 9.70 -3.30 9.77
C ALA A 48 8.33 -3.82 10.26
N PRO A 49 8.00 -5.10 10.02
CA PRO A 49 6.68 -5.62 10.36
C PRO A 49 6.51 -5.77 11.88
N PRO A 50 5.25 -5.85 12.36
CA PRO A 50 4.96 -6.05 13.77
C PRO A 50 5.66 -7.30 14.32
N SER A 51 6.15 -7.20 15.57
CA SER A 51 6.73 -8.31 16.34
C SER A 51 7.98 -8.98 15.74
N VAL A 52 8.61 -8.40 14.71
CA VAL A 52 9.89 -8.88 14.17
C VAL A 52 10.93 -7.76 14.20
N PRO A 53 11.76 -7.68 15.25
CA PRO A 53 12.80 -6.67 15.32
C PRO A 53 13.89 -6.92 14.27
N SER A 54 14.45 -5.84 13.73
CA SER A 54 15.74 -5.82 13.03
C SER A 54 15.86 -6.64 11.73
N MET A 55 14.82 -6.67 10.89
CA MET A 55 14.94 -7.28 9.57
C MET A 55 15.72 -6.43 8.57
N LYS A 56 16.71 -7.04 7.92
CA LYS A 56 17.40 -6.46 6.76
C LYS A 56 16.52 -6.65 5.52
N THR A 57 16.07 -5.55 4.95
CA THR A 57 15.21 -5.54 3.77
C THR A 57 15.80 -4.63 2.69
N LYS A 58 15.42 -4.88 1.43
CA LYS A 58 15.87 -4.10 0.26
C LYS A 58 14.92 -2.98 -0.13
N SER A 59 13.83 -2.83 0.63
CA SER A 59 12.72 -1.92 0.36
C SER A 59 12.34 -1.17 1.62
N ASN A 60 11.91 0.07 1.47
CA ASN A 60 11.27 0.82 2.56
C ASN A 60 9.74 0.84 2.44
N SER A 61 9.19 0.09 1.47
CA SER A 61 7.76 0.09 1.13
C SER A 61 6.94 -0.57 2.23
N LYS A 62 5.79 0.03 2.57
CA LYS A 62 4.82 -0.51 3.51
C LYS A 62 3.39 -0.29 3.02
N GLY A 63 2.52 -1.23 3.31
CA GLY A 63 1.13 -1.14 2.91
C GLY A 63 0.35 -2.43 3.04
N VAL A 64 -0.91 -2.34 2.60
CA VAL A 64 -1.88 -3.44 2.66
C VAL A 64 -2.66 -3.47 1.36
N MET A 65 -2.83 -4.65 0.78
CA MET A 65 -3.74 -4.89 -0.32
C MET A 65 -4.89 -5.75 0.20
N ILE A 66 -6.11 -5.24 0.11
CA ILE A 66 -7.32 -5.87 0.65
C ILE A 66 -8.26 -6.17 -0.52
N LEU A 67 -8.90 -7.33 -0.53
CA LEU A 67 -9.96 -7.64 -1.48
C LEU A 67 -11.12 -8.37 -0.81
N SER A 68 -12.31 -8.21 -1.38
CA SER A 68 -13.48 -9.01 -1.01
C SER A 68 -13.60 -10.23 -1.91
N THR A 69 -13.81 -11.44 -1.38
CA THR A 69 -14.15 -12.61 -2.21
C THR A 69 -15.63 -12.68 -2.58
N ALA A 70 -16.47 -11.83 -1.99
CA ALA A 70 -17.91 -11.76 -2.25
C ALA A 70 -18.30 -10.71 -3.31
N ALA A 71 -17.41 -9.77 -3.62
CA ALA A 71 -17.65 -8.69 -4.57
C ALA A 71 -16.39 -8.37 -5.37
N ASN A 72 -16.53 -7.75 -6.55
CA ASN A 72 -15.40 -7.24 -7.31
C ASN A 72 -14.89 -5.90 -6.72
N SER A 73 -14.41 -5.92 -5.48
CA SER A 73 -13.91 -4.73 -4.79
C SER A 73 -12.59 -5.00 -4.09
N ALA A 74 -11.67 -4.05 -4.19
CA ALA A 74 -10.39 -4.07 -3.51
C ALA A 74 -9.99 -2.68 -3.01
N ALA A 75 -9.06 -2.65 -2.06
CA ALA A 75 -8.42 -1.44 -1.57
C ALA A 75 -6.91 -1.63 -1.52
N TRP A 76 -6.17 -0.59 -1.89
CA TRP A 76 -4.72 -0.55 -1.72
C TRP A 76 -4.34 0.60 -0.80
N ILE A 77 -3.63 0.24 0.27
CA ILE A 77 -3.13 1.16 1.27
C ILE A 77 -1.61 1.24 1.13
N VAL A 78 -1.09 2.46 1.12
CA VAL A 78 0.34 2.76 1.24
C VAL A 78 0.53 3.63 2.47
N HIS A 79 1.51 3.31 3.30
CA HIS A 79 1.80 4.09 4.51
C HIS A 79 3.28 4.13 4.87
N THR A 80 3.62 4.98 5.84
CA THR A 80 5.00 5.12 6.36
C THR A 80 5.21 4.47 7.73
N VAL A 81 4.15 3.98 8.38
CA VAL A 81 4.15 3.50 9.77
C VAL A 81 4.86 2.14 9.93
N PRO A 82 5.99 2.03 10.65
CA PRO A 82 6.60 0.75 11.02
C PRO A 82 5.73 0.01 12.05
N GLY A 83 5.83 -1.32 12.12
CA GLY A 83 5.07 -2.14 13.07
C GLY A 83 3.56 -2.20 12.82
N PHE A 84 3.09 -1.76 11.65
CA PHE A 84 1.68 -1.65 11.31
C PHE A 84 1.35 -2.22 9.92
N PRO A 85 0.13 -2.77 9.69
CA PRO A 85 -0.81 -3.23 10.71
C PRO A 85 -0.33 -4.55 11.32
N THR A 86 -0.84 -4.89 12.50
CA THR A 86 -0.72 -6.26 13.02
C THR A 86 -1.84 -7.11 12.43
N ALA A 87 -1.46 -8.09 11.60
CA ALA A 87 -2.40 -8.93 10.87
C ALA A 87 -3.22 -9.82 11.83
N ARG A 88 -4.55 -9.89 11.64
CA ARG A 88 -5.47 -10.74 12.42
C ARG A 88 -5.48 -10.49 13.94
N THR A 89 -5.03 -9.33 14.38
CA THR A 89 -5.14 -8.88 15.78
C THR A 89 -5.99 -7.62 15.86
N PRO A 90 -6.65 -7.35 17.00
CA PRO A 90 -7.33 -6.07 17.25
C PRO A 90 -6.51 -4.86 16.85
N TYR A 91 -7.19 -3.81 16.38
CA TYR A 91 -6.55 -2.57 15.95
C TYR A 91 -5.64 -2.04 17.05
N SER A 92 -4.39 -1.78 16.69
CA SER A 92 -3.40 -1.18 17.57
C SER A 92 -2.53 -0.24 16.77
N TRP A 93 -2.27 0.94 17.35
CA TRP A 93 -1.30 1.88 16.82
C TRP A 93 0.04 1.69 17.53
N PRO A 94 1.16 1.54 16.81
CA PRO A 94 2.47 1.36 17.43
C PRO A 94 2.82 2.52 18.37
N VAL A 95 3.26 2.19 19.59
CA VAL A 95 3.47 3.19 20.66
C VAL A 95 4.54 4.21 20.26
N ASP A 96 5.65 3.74 19.68
CA ASP A 96 6.77 4.59 19.25
C ASP A 96 6.41 5.56 18.10
N GLU A 97 5.32 5.25 17.38
CA GLU A 97 4.84 6.02 16.24
C GLU A 97 3.76 7.04 16.63
N LYS A 98 3.46 7.20 17.93
CA LYS A 98 2.56 8.27 18.42
C LYS A 98 3.19 9.66 18.34
N ALA A 99 4.52 9.74 18.47
CA ALA A 99 5.26 11.00 18.45
C ALA A 99 5.80 11.37 17.05
N ARG A 100 5.49 10.58 16.02
CA ARG A 100 6.06 10.72 14.67
C ARG A 100 4.99 11.09 13.64
N GLY A 101 5.39 11.87 12.64
CA GLY A 101 4.55 12.21 11.50
C GLY A 101 4.50 11.05 10.50
N HIS A 102 3.30 10.69 10.05
CA HIS A 102 3.10 9.63 9.07
C HIS A 102 2.11 10.02 7.98
N LEU A 103 2.32 9.44 6.80
CA LEU A 103 1.40 9.51 5.68
C LEU A 103 0.73 8.16 5.49
N LEU A 104 -0.59 8.18 5.28
CA LEU A 104 -1.40 7.03 4.95
C LEU A 104 -2.33 7.40 3.80
N ILE A 105 -2.30 6.61 2.74
CA ILE A 105 -3.13 6.79 1.54
C ILE A 105 -3.91 5.49 1.34
N CYS A 106 -5.22 5.60 1.18
CA CYS A 106 -6.10 4.48 0.86
C CYS A 106 -6.79 4.73 -0.49
N LEU A 107 -6.66 3.79 -1.40
CA LEU A 107 -7.26 3.84 -2.73
C LEU A 107 -8.25 2.68 -2.90
N THR A 108 -9.52 2.98 -3.11
CA THR A 108 -10.49 1.97 -3.59
C THR A 108 -10.23 1.69 -5.06
N ILE A 109 -10.14 0.42 -5.44
CA ILE A 109 -9.76 -0.04 -6.77
C ILE A 109 -10.51 -1.32 -7.15
N SER A 110 -10.74 -1.54 -8.45
CA SER A 110 -11.18 -2.85 -8.95
C SER A 110 -10.06 -3.90 -8.79
N LYS A 111 -10.44 -5.17 -8.53
CA LYS A 111 -9.50 -6.30 -8.44
C LYS A 111 -8.65 -6.47 -9.70
N SER A 112 -9.17 -6.12 -10.88
CA SER A 112 -8.43 -6.22 -12.14
C SER A 112 -7.13 -5.40 -12.16
N GLN A 113 -7.00 -4.41 -11.27
CA GLN A 113 -5.81 -3.56 -11.16
C GLN A 113 -4.76 -4.11 -10.18
N ILE A 114 -5.08 -5.16 -9.42
CA ILE A 114 -4.17 -5.78 -8.45
C ILE A 114 -2.88 -6.22 -9.13
N ASN A 115 -2.96 -6.91 -10.27
CA ASN A 115 -1.77 -7.40 -10.96
C ASN A 115 -0.85 -6.28 -11.48
N VAL A 116 -1.42 -5.10 -11.78
CA VAL A 116 -0.64 -3.90 -12.16
C VAL A 116 0.10 -3.34 -10.94
N ILE A 117 -0.55 -3.28 -9.79
CA ILE A 117 0.05 -2.83 -8.53
C ILE A 117 1.14 -3.81 -8.08
N THR A 118 0.86 -5.11 -8.11
CA THR A 118 1.84 -6.13 -7.68
C THR A 118 3.05 -6.18 -8.59
N ALA A 119 2.93 -5.83 -9.86
CA ALA A 119 4.09 -5.67 -10.73
C ALA A 119 5.01 -4.51 -10.31
N SER A 120 4.44 -3.42 -9.78
CA SER A 120 5.22 -2.32 -9.17
C SER A 120 5.83 -2.75 -7.84
N LEU A 121 5.07 -3.46 -6.99
CA LEU A 121 5.56 -3.99 -5.72
C LEU A 121 6.70 -5.00 -5.93
N LEU A 122 6.57 -5.93 -6.86
CA LEU A 122 7.59 -6.92 -7.19
C LEU A 122 8.94 -6.26 -7.50
N LEU A 123 8.95 -5.12 -8.19
CA LEU A 123 10.17 -4.38 -8.51
C LEU A 123 10.83 -3.77 -7.26
N VAL A 124 10.05 -3.23 -6.33
CA VAL A 124 10.57 -2.63 -5.09
C VAL A 124 10.84 -3.65 -4.01
N GLN A 125 10.56 -4.95 -4.23
CA GLN A 125 10.91 -6.07 -3.35
C GLN A 125 10.51 -5.85 -1.88
N PRO A 126 9.24 -5.54 -1.59
CA PRO A 126 8.80 -5.32 -0.23
C PRO A 126 8.82 -6.64 0.54
N MET A 127 9.01 -6.56 1.85
CA MET A 127 8.85 -7.71 2.72
C MET A 127 7.36 -7.95 2.99
N VAL A 128 6.82 -9.05 2.48
CA VAL A 128 5.43 -9.49 2.72
C VAL A 128 5.39 -10.32 4.00
N HIS A 129 4.74 -9.81 5.05
CA HIS A 129 4.68 -10.49 6.36
C HIS A 129 3.36 -11.22 6.60
N TYR A 130 2.36 -10.99 5.76
CA TYR A 130 1.10 -11.73 5.80
C TYR A 130 0.48 -11.79 4.41
N ASN A 131 -0.07 -12.94 4.05
CA ASN A 131 -0.86 -13.11 2.83
C ASN A 131 -1.84 -14.27 3.02
N ASP A 132 -3.14 -14.00 2.90
CA ASP A 132 -4.18 -15.02 2.89
C ASP A 132 -5.09 -14.93 1.66
N ILE A 133 -4.69 -14.17 0.64
CA ILE A 133 -5.41 -14.08 -0.62
C ILE A 133 -5.33 -15.44 -1.34
N PRO A 134 -6.45 -16.12 -1.59
CA PRO A 134 -6.45 -17.44 -2.21
C PRO A 134 -6.06 -17.37 -3.69
N GLU A 135 -5.52 -18.46 -4.22
CA GLU A 135 -5.09 -18.54 -5.63
C GLU A 135 -6.27 -18.31 -6.60
N THR A 136 -7.48 -18.70 -6.22
CA THR A 136 -8.70 -18.49 -7.02
C THR A 136 -8.97 -17.00 -7.31
N GLU A 137 -8.63 -16.10 -6.40
CA GLU A 137 -8.79 -14.65 -6.56
C GLU A 137 -7.67 -14.02 -7.38
N THR A 138 -6.55 -14.74 -7.55
CA THR A 138 -5.35 -14.26 -8.22
C THR A 138 -5.05 -15.06 -9.50
N ALA A 139 -6.03 -15.85 -9.94
CA ALA A 139 -6.02 -16.52 -11.23
C ALA A 139 -5.78 -15.48 -12.34
N GLY A 140 -4.76 -15.71 -13.18
CA GLY A 140 -4.36 -14.76 -14.22
C GLY A 140 -3.58 -13.54 -13.73
N MET A 141 -3.13 -13.49 -12.46
CA MET A 141 -2.30 -12.42 -11.91
C MET A 141 -0.84 -12.87 -11.71
N PRO A 142 -0.03 -13.01 -12.78
CA PRO A 142 1.31 -13.57 -12.69
C PRO A 142 2.27 -12.76 -11.81
N TYR A 143 2.11 -11.44 -11.71
CA TYR A 143 2.95 -10.62 -10.85
C TYR A 143 2.58 -10.75 -9.38
N PHE A 144 1.29 -10.97 -9.07
CA PHE A 144 0.87 -11.29 -7.71
C PHE A 144 1.52 -12.60 -7.26
N LYS A 145 1.41 -13.66 -8.08
CA LYS A 145 2.03 -14.96 -7.78
C LYS A 145 3.54 -14.83 -7.52
N LYS A 146 4.26 -14.12 -8.40
CA LYS A 146 5.70 -13.86 -8.21
C LYS A 146 6.00 -13.11 -6.91
N LEU A 147 5.17 -12.12 -6.54
CA LEU A 147 5.36 -11.35 -5.30
C LEU A 147 5.12 -12.23 -4.07
N ALA A 148 4.05 -13.04 -4.08
CA ALA A 148 3.73 -13.96 -2.99
C ALA A 148 4.81 -15.05 -2.79
N GLU A 149 5.43 -15.50 -3.89
CA GLU A 149 6.56 -16.43 -3.88
C GLU A 149 7.92 -15.77 -3.53
N GLY A 150 7.95 -14.46 -3.27
CA GLY A 150 9.18 -13.74 -2.94
C GLY A 150 10.18 -13.63 -4.10
N LYS A 151 9.73 -13.76 -5.35
CA LYS A 151 10.60 -13.66 -6.52
C LYS A 151 11.10 -12.24 -6.71
N VAL A 152 12.34 -12.11 -7.18
CA VAL A 152 13.00 -10.82 -7.38
C VAL A 152 13.32 -10.61 -8.86
N PRO A 153 12.98 -9.46 -9.46
CA PRO A 153 13.45 -9.11 -10.79
C PRO A 153 14.97 -8.88 -10.76
N THR A 154 15.72 -9.68 -11.51
CA THR A 154 17.19 -9.60 -11.61
C THR A 154 17.66 -8.87 -12.86
N LEU A 155 16.77 -8.68 -13.85
CA LEU A 155 17.07 -8.05 -15.12
C LEU A 155 16.45 -6.65 -15.23
N PRO A 156 17.08 -5.73 -15.98
CA PRO A 156 16.51 -4.42 -16.26
C PRO A 156 15.20 -4.53 -17.04
N PRO A 157 14.33 -3.48 -16.98
CA PRO A 157 14.57 -2.18 -16.36
C PRO A 157 14.39 -2.16 -14.82
N PHE A 158 15.28 -1.45 -14.12
CA PHE A 158 15.27 -1.30 -12.65
C PHE A 158 14.38 -0.15 -12.14
N THR A 159 13.63 0.48 -13.03
CA THR A 159 12.62 1.49 -12.73
C THR A 159 11.36 1.17 -13.52
N SER A 160 10.19 1.44 -12.97
CA SER A 160 8.94 1.31 -13.71
C SER A 160 7.98 2.45 -13.42
N ARG A 161 7.08 2.66 -14.38
CA ARG A 161 5.91 3.53 -14.26
C ARG A 161 4.70 2.70 -14.64
N ARG A 162 3.72 2.65 -13.75
CA ARG A 162 2.42 2.02 -14.00
C ARG A 162 1.31 3.00 -13.67
N SER A 163 0.12 2.75 -14.20
CA SER A 163 -1.04 3.60 -13.94
C SER A 163 -2.21 2.73 -13.56
N ILE A 164 -2.98 3.21 -12.59
CA ILE A 164 -4.26 2.65 -12.16
C ILE A 164 -5.28 3.79 -12.10
N ARG A 165 -6.55 3.45 -11.89
CA ARG A 165 -7.63 4.39 -11.60
C ARG A 165 -8.35 3.98 -10.32
N THR A 166 -8.75 4.95 -9.51
CA THR A 166 -9.62 4.65 -8.36
C THR A 166 -10.99 4.22 -8.85
N GLU A 167 -11.63 3.32 -8.11
CA GLU A 167 -13.00 2.90 -8.35
C GLU A 167 -13.96 3.93 -7.71
N ASN A 168 -14.56 4.78 -8.55
CA ASN A 168 -15.57 5.76 -8.16
C ASN A 168 -16.48 6.05 -9.36
N ALA A 169 -17.78 5.75 -9.23
CA ALA A 169 -18.76 5.94 -10.30
C ALA A 169 -18.93 7.41 -10.72
N GLY A 170 -18.70 8.37 -9.82
CA GLY A 170 -18.85 9.81 -10.09
C GLY A 170 -17.58 10.51 -10.60
N GLY A 171 -16.44 9.82 -10.66
CA GLY A 171 -15.18 10.43 -11.11
C GLY A 171 -13.95 9.62 -10.72
N PRO A 172 -13.51 8.65 -11.54
CA PRO A 172 -12.27 7.90 -11.32
C PRO A 172 -11.04 8.82 -11.36
N VAL A 173 -10.17 8.72 -10.35
CA VAL A 173 -8.91 9.48 -10.29
C VAL A 173 -7.79 8.61 -10.87
N ALA A 174 -7.03 9.16 -11.82
CA ALA A 174 -5.83 8.51 -12.34
C ALA A 174 -4.69 8.56 -11.30
N VAL A 175 -4.08 7.42 -11.03
CA VAL A 175 -2.94 7.29 -10.10
C VAL A 175 -1.76 6.71 -10.87
N HIS A 176 -0.62 7.39 -10.80
CA HIS A 176 0.63 6.93 -11.37
C HIS A 176 1.54 6.38 -10.28
N ILE A 177 2.01 5.15 -10.48
CA ILE A 177 2.90 4.43 -9.57
C ILE A 177 4.30 4.46 -10.19
N TYR A 178 5.24 5.10 -9.49
CA TYR A 178 6.65 5.11 -9.85
C TYR A 178 7.40 4.20 -8.89
N SER A 179 8.21 3.30 -9.44
CA SER A 179 8.89 2.27 -8.67
C SER A 179 10.35 2.17 -9.09
N LYS A 180 11.22 1.90 -8.13
CA LYS A 180 12.66 1.77 -8.30
C LYS A 180 13.15 0.58 -7.46
N SER A 181 13.90 -0.35 -8.07
CA SER A 181 14.53 -1.43 -7.32
C SER A 181 15.80 -0.95 -6.59
N GLU A 182 16.27 -1.75 -5.64
CA GLU A 182 17.57 -1.58 -4.97
C GLU A 182 18.72 -1.43 -5.99
N SER A 183 18.73 -2.27 -7.04
CA SER A 183 19.79 -2.28 -8.06
C SER A 183 19.83 -1.02 -8.94
N SER A 184 18.79 -0.18 -8.91
CA SER A 184 18.79 1.06 -9.67
C SER A 184 19.71 2.11 -9.04
N LYS A 185 20.60 2.66 -9.86
CA LYS A 185 21.48 3.78 -9.49
C LYS A 185 20.80 5.15 -9.60
N TYR A 186 19.56 5.21 -10.08
CA TYR A 186 18.86 6.48 -10.29
C TYR A 186 18.24 7.03 -9.01
N GLU A 187 18.40 8.33 -8.79
CA GLU A 187 17.65 9.07 -7.78
C GLU A 187 16.19 9.19 -8.25
N ILE A 188 15.22 8.80 -7.40
CA ILE A 188 13.83 8.62 -7.81
C ILE A 188 13.14 9.94 -8.16
N TYR A 189 13.41 11.03 -7.46
CA TYR A 189 12.72 12.30 -7.70
C TYR A 189 13.18 12.95 -9.01
N LYS A 190 14.46 13.27 -9.14
CA LYS A 190 15.01 14.01 -10.29
C LYS A 190 15.14 13.15 -11.53
N LYS A 191 15.57 11.89 -11.39
CA LYS A 191 15.89 11.04 -12.56
C LYS A 191 14.73 10.17 -13.03
N VAL A 192 13.72 9.94 -12.19
CA VAL A 192 12.52 9.15 -12.56
C VAL A 192 11.27 10.03 -12.62
N ILE A 193 10.87 10.65 -11.51
CA ILE A 193 9.57 11.35 -11.42
C ILE A 193 9.56 12.66 -12.22
N VAL A 194 10.52 13.57 -12.00
CA VAL A 194 10.57 14.89 -12.66
C VAL A 194 10.69 14.76 -14.18
N LYS A 195 11.52 13.82 -14.67
CA LYS A 195 11.66 13.55 -16.12
C LYS A 195 10.32 13.25 -16.78
N VAL A 196 9.41 12.61 -16.05
CA VAL A 196 8.10 12.21 -16.57
C VAL A 196 7.04 13.28 -16.34
N MET A 197 7.00 13.89 -15.16
CA MET A 197 5.96 14.86 -14.81
C MET A 197 6.11 16.20 -15.53
N LYS A 198 7.30 16.50 -16.09
CA LYS A 198 7.62 17.81 -16.72
C LYS A 198 7.24 19.01 -15.83
N LYS A 199 7.24 18.83 -14.51
CA LYS A 199 6.91 19.83 -13.50
C LYS A 199 8.00 19.87 -12.44
N THR A 200 8.21 21.04 -11.84
CA THR A 200 9.13 21.21 -10.72
C THR A 200 8.54 20.54 -9.47
N ILE A 201 9.34 19.68 -8.84
CA ILE A 201 9.04 19.11 -7.51
C ILE A 201 9.93 19.82 -6.51
N LYS A 202 9.37 20.29 -5.40
CA LYS A 202 10.15 20.76 -4.27
C LYS A 202 10.71 19.54 -3.53
N VAL A 203 12.01 19.31 -3.68
CA VAL A 203 12.74 18.26 -2.97
C VAL A 203 13.55 18.94 -1.87
N TRP A 204 13.39 18.47 -0.64
CA TRP A 204 14.08 18.97 0.56
C TRP A 204 15.23 18.05 0.91
#